data_AF-A0A0Q7WK98-F1
#
_entry.id   AF-A0A0Q7WK98-F1
#
_cell.length_a   1.000
_cell.length_b   1.000
_cell.length_c   1.000
_cell.angle_alpha   90.00
_cell.angle_beta   90.00
_cell.angle_gamma   90.00
#
_symmetry.space_group_name_H-M   'P 1'
#
loop_
_entity.id
_entity.type
_entity.pdbx_description
1 polymer ?
#
loop_
_entity_poly.entity_id
_entity_poly.type
_entity_poly.pdbx_seq_one_letter_code
_entity_poly.pdbx_strand_id
1 'polypeptide(L)'
;MTIEDTSIEGAGKVGAAGALAPNRPAIAWAVDHWPLLAFIACAVMLGAAHAFETFGKLAPCLLCLKQREVYWVTGAVALVAVVLTRTAWADKVRRPLILLIGLGFLYGAGVAAYHAGAEWKWWPGPAACAAGGAASADDLVAMLKGVKIAAPSCDKAVWIFLGLSMAGWNAVISLGLAIASFFAGVRKAA
;
A
#
# COMPACT_ATOMS: atom_id res chain seq x y z
N MET A 1 11.98 6.77 -64.64
CA MET A 1 12.42 8.17 -64.77
C MET A 1 11.17 9.00 -64.49
N THR A 2 10.91 9.63 -63.33
CA THR A 2 11.58 10.04 -62.07
C THR A 2 10.40 10.25 -61.07
N ILE A 3 10.41 9.85 -59.78
CA ILE A 3 10.90 10.57 -58.57
C ILE A 3 10.71 12.11 -58.70
N GLU A 4 10.00 12.90 -57.89
CA GLU A 4 9.82 13.11 -56.43
C GLU A 4 8.37 13.65 -56.20
N ASP A 5 7.73 13.47 -55.03
CA ASP A 5 7.66 14.55 -54.03
C ASP A 5 7.53 14.01 -52.59
N THR A 6 8.37 14.58 -51.72
CA THR A 6 8.47 14.42 -50.28
C THR A 6 7.75 15.57 -49.55
N SER A 7 6.90 15.26 -48.57
CA SER A 7 6.58 16.12 -47.42
C SER A 7 5.70 15.34 -46.43
N ILE A 8 6.22 14.83 -45.32
CA ILE A 8 6.48 15.52 -44.03
C ILE A 8 5.20 15.66 -43.17
N GLU A 9 5.18 14.79 -42.13
CA GLU A 9 4.84 15.04 -40.72
C GLU A 9 3.62 15.88 -40.34
N GLY A 10 2.76 15.29 -39.50
CA GLY A 10 2.28 16.00 -38.31
C GLY A 10 0.80 15.91 -37.98
N ALA A 11 0.53 15.57 -36.72
CA ALA A 11 -0.67 15.88 -35.95
C ALA A 11 -1.98 15.15 -36.35
N GLY A 12 -2.62 14.34 -35.50
CA GLY A 12 -2.44 14.17 -34.07
C GLY A 12 -3.04 12.84 -33.62
N LYS A 13 -2.26 12.13 -32.80
CA LYS A 13 -2.77 11.11 -31.89
C LYS A 13 -3.58 11.84 -30.82
N VAL A 14 -4.80 12.23 -31.16
CA VAL A 14 -5.77 12.73 -30.18
C VAL A 14 -6.04 11.56 -29.24
N GLY A 15 -5.75 11.79 -27.97
CA GLY A 15 -5.73 10.78 -26.93
C GLY A 15 -6.98 9.94 -26.93
N ALA A 16 -6.79 8.63 -26.99
CA ALA A 16 -7.78 7.67 -26.57
C ALA A 16 -7.98 7.84 -25.06
N ALA A 17 -8.77 8.84 -24.67
CA ALA A 17 -9.61 8.73 -23.50
C ALA A 17 -10.51 7.52 -23.77
N GLY A 18 -10.05 6.35 -23.31
CA GLY A 18 -10.66 5.07 -23.56
C GLY A 18 -12.11 5.08 -23.13
N ALA A 19 -13.00 5.19 -24.11
CA ALA A 19 -14.38 4.80 -23.95
C ALA A 19 -14.39 3.38 -23.37
N LEU A 20 -15.05 3.22 -22.22
CA LEU A 20 -15.21 1.94 -21.55
C LEU A 20 -15.89 0.98 -22.53
N ALA A 21 -15.14 0.10 -23.19
CA ALA A 21 -15.73 -0.89 -24.09
C ALA A 21 -16.65 -1.79 -23.25
N PRO A 22 -17.97 -1.87 -23.56
CA PRO A 22 -18.98 -2.43 -22.66
C PRO A 22 -18.83 -3.93 -22.36
N ASN A 23 -17.89 -4.63 -23.02
CA ASN A 23 -17.67 -6.07 -22.90
C ASN A 23 -16.27 -6.48 -22.39
N ARG A 24 -15.46 -5.56 -21.84
CA ARG A 24 -14.18 -5.96 -21.22
C ARG A 24 -14.46 -6.62 -19.86
N PRO A 25 -13.93 -7.83 -19.58
CA PRO A 25 -14.13 -8.46 -18.28
C PRO A 25 -13.50 -7.58 -17.19
N ALA A 26 -14.21 -7.38 -16.08
CA ALA A 26 -13.78 -6.49 -14.99
C ALA A 26 -12.35 -6.80 -14.49
N ILE A 27 -11.95 -8.07 -14.52
CA ILE A 27 -10.61 -8.54 -14.16
C ILE A 27 -9.54 -7.97 -15.11
N ALA A 28 -9.79 -7.91 -16.42
CA ALA A 28 -8.83 -7.34 -17.37
C ALA A 28 -8.66 -5.84 -17.12
N TRP A 29 -9.76 -5.11 -16.93
CA TRP A 29 -9.71 -3.69 -16.58
C TRP A 29 -8.92 -3.45 -15.29
N ALA A 30 -9.13 -4.27 -14.26
CA ALA A 30 -8.42 -4.17 -12.99
C ALA A 30 -6.92 -4.45 -13.12
N VAL A 31 -6.54 -5.44 -13.95
CA VAL A 31 -5.13 -5.73 -14.24
C VAL A 31 -4.47 -4.58 -15.01
N ASP A 32 -5.18 -3.97 -15.97
CA ASP A 32 -4.67 -2.85 -16.76
C ASP A 32 -4.43 -1.60 -15.91
N HIS A 33 -5.32 -1.35 -14.94
CA HIS A 33 -5.28 -0.19 -14.04
C HIS A 33 -4.72 -0.51 -12.65
N TRP A 34 -4.00 -1.65 -12.50
CA TRP A 34 -3.55 -2.12 -11.20
C TRP A 34 -2.75 -1.08 -10.38
N PRO A 35 -1.80 -0.33 -10.93
CA PRO A 35 -1.08 0.71 -10.16
C PRO A 35 -2.01 1.74 -9.52
N LEU A 36 -3.09 2.12 -10.20
CA LEU A 36 -4.07 3.06 -9.67
C LEU A 36 -4.90 2.42 -8.55
N LEU A 37 -5.34 1.18 -8.74
CA LEU A 37 -6.07 0.43 -7.71
C LEU A 37 -5.22 0.20 -6.46
N ALA A 38 -3.94 -0.13 -6.63
CA ALA A 38 -2.98 -0.28 -5.54
C ALA A 38 -2.79 1.04 -4.78
N PHE A 39 -2.66 2.17 -5.49
CA PHE A 39 -2.58 3.50 -4.86
C PHE A 39 -3.83 3.83 -4.06
N ILE A 40 -5.02 3.60 -4.63
CA ILE A 40 -6.31 3.81 -3.94
C ILE A 40 -6.39 2.91 -2.71
N ALA A 41 -6.00 1.64 -2.80
CA ALA A 41 -5.98 0.72 -1.68
C ALA A 41 -5.08 1.22 -0.55
N CYS A 42 -3.86 1.70 -0.85
CA CYS A 42 -2.98 2.32 0.14
C CYS A 42 -3.63 3.54 0.79
N ALA A 43 -4.26 4.42 0.00
CA ALA A 43 -4.93 5.61 0.50
C ALA A 43 -6.12 5.26 1.43
N VAL A 44 -6.91 4.25 1.07
CA VAL A 44 -8.02 3.75 1.89
C VAL A 44 -7.49 3.14 3.20
N MET A 45 -6.44 2.32 3.15
CA MET A 45 -5.85 1.73 4.35
C MET A 45 -5.26 2.78 5.29
N LEU A 46 -4.55 3.77 4.76
CA LEU A 46 -4.05 4.90 5.54
C LEU A 46 -5.20 5.74 6.11
N GLY A 47 -6.22 6.02 5.30
CA GLY A 47 -7.42 6.75 5.73
C GLY A 47 -8.15 6.04 6.88
N ALA A 48 -8.36 4.73 6.76
CA ALA A 48 -8.93 3.91 7.82
C ALA A 48 -8.07 3.96 9.10
N ALA A 49 -6.74 3.84 8.97
CA ALA A 49 -5.85 3.91 10.12
C ALA A 49 -5.92 5.26 10.86
N HIS A 50 -5.98 6.38 10.14
CA HIS A 50 -6.16 7.70 10.75
C HIS A 50 -7.58 7.90 11.31
N ALA A 51 -8.60 7.30 10.69
CA ALA A 51 -9.96 7.34 11.19
C ALA A 51 -10.07 6.60 12.54
N PHE A 52 -9.45 5.42 12.69
CA PHE A 52 -9.42 4.70 13.97
C PHE A 52 -8.65 5.45 15.07
N GLU A 53 -7.62 6.21 14.70
CA GLU A 53 -6.88 7.03 15.64
C GLU A 53 -7.69 8.26 16.09
N THR A 54 -8.32 8.97 15.15
CA THR A 54 -9.05 10.22 15.44
C THR A 54 -10.46 9.99 15.98
N PHE A 55 -11.25 9.13 15.33
CA PHE A 55 -12.62 8.82 15.73
C PHE A 55 -12.68 7.70 16.76
N GLY A 56 -11.84 6.68 16.61
CA GLY A 56 -11.77 5.55 17.55
C GLY A 56 -10.97 5.84 18.81
N LYS A 57 -10.21 6.96 18.85
CA LYS A 57 -9.28 7.31 19.94
C LYS A 57 -8.31 6.18 20.30
N LEU A 58 -7.95 5.35 19.30
CA LEU A 58 -7.05 4.22 19.46
C LEU A 58 -5.62 4.68 19.15
N ALA A 59 -4.80 4.82 20.20
CA ALA A 59 -3.40 5.22 20.04
C ALA A 59 -2.62 4.15 19.24
N PRO A 60 -1.85 4.52 18.22
CA PRO A 60 -1.09 3.56 17.43
C PRO A 60 0.13 3.05 18.22
N CYS A 61 0.34 1.73 18.21
CA CYS A 61 1.57 1.13 18.70
C CYS A 61 2.70 1.25 17.64
N LEU A 62 3.92 0.91 18.03
CA LEU A 62 5.08 0.93 17.14
C LEU A 62 4.87 0.08 15.87
N LEU A 63 4.28 -1.11 16.00
CA LEU A 63 4.00 -1.98 14.86
C LEU A 63 2.91 -1.42 13.95
N CYS A 64 1.89 -0.76 14.50
CA CYS A 64 0.89 -0.04 13.70
C CYS A 64 1.56 1.05 12.85
N LEU A 65 2.49 1.82 13.44
CA LEU A 65 3.23 2.85 12.70
C LEU A 65 4.10 2.24 11.60
N LYS A 66 4.77 1.11 11.87
CA LYS A 66 5.53 0.39 10.85
C LYS A 66 4.66 -0.09 9.69
N GLN A 67 3.46 -0.60 9.97
CA GLN A 67 2.52 -0.96 8.90
C GLN A 67 2.10 0.26 8.06
N ARG A 68 1.89 1.42 8.68
CA ARG A 68 1.59 2.67 7.97
C ARG A 68 2.75 3.14 7.09
N GLU A 69 4.00 3.06 7.58
CA GLU A 69 5.20 3.37 6.78
C GLU A 69 5.26 2.52 5.50
N VAL A 70 4.93 1.23 5.59
CA VAL A 70 4.89 0.34 4.42
C VAL A 70 3.86 0.81 3.39
N TYR A 71 2.66 1.24 3.83
CA TYR A 71 1.65 1.76 2.91
C TYR A 71 2.04 3.12 2.31
N TRP A 72 2.73 3.98 3.04
CA TRP A 72 3.27 5.23 2.50
C TRP A 72 4.30 4.97 1.39
N VAL A 73 5.26 4.09 1.63
CA VAL A 73 6.29 3.73 0.66
C VAL A 73 5.67 3.02 -0.55
N THR A 74 4.83 2.01 -0.31
CA THR A 74 4.18 1.24 -1.39
C THR A 74 3.23 2.13 -2.20
N GLY A 75 2.49 3.02 -1.54
CA GLY A 75 1.64 4.02 -2.18
C GLY A 75 2.43 5.01 -3.03
N ALA A 76 3.58 5.49 -2.56
CA ALA A 76 4.46 6.35 -3.36
C ALA A 76 4.97 5.63 -4.62
N VAL A 77 5.40 4.37 -4.50
CA VAL A 77 5.79 3.54 -5.65
C VAL A 77 4.62 3.34 -6.62
N ALA A 78 3.41 3.08 -6.10
CA ALA A 78 2.20 2.96 -6.91
C ALA A 78 1.86 4.25 -7.67
N LEU A 79 2.00 5.41 -7.02
CA LEU A 79 1.80 6.71 -7.65
C LEU A 79 2.82 6.95 -8.78
N VAL A 80 4.11 6.66 -8.52
CA VAL A 80 5.16 6.73 -9.54
C VAL A 80 4.84 5.81 -10.71
N ALA A 81 4.34 4.60 -10.44
CA ALA A 81 3.92 3.67 -11.48
C ALA A 81 2.76 4.20 -12.32
N VAL A 82 1.77 4.86 -11.72
CA VAL A 82 0.67 5.53 -12.45
C VAL A 82 1.20 6.61 -13.39
N VAL A 83 2.18 7.41 -12.95
CA VAL A 83 2.76 8.48 -13.77
C VAL A 83 3.62 7.91 -14.90
N LEU A 84 4.53 6.99 -14.60
CA LEU A 84 5.47 6.44 -15.58
C LEU A 84 4.79 5.58 -16.64
N THR A 85 3.68 4.91 -16.30
CA THR A 85 2.89 4.12 -17.28
C THR A 85 2.12 4.99 -18.28
N ARG A 86 2.09 6.32 -18.11
CA ARG A 86 1.55 7.28 -19.08
C ARG A 86 2.61 7.87 -20.01
N THR A 87 3.87 7.46 -19.87
CA THR A 87 4.99 7.97 -20.68
C THR A 87 5.39 6.98 -21.77
N ALA A 88 6.27 7.39 -22.69
CA ALA A 88 6.82 6.50 -23.73
C ALA A 88 7.58 5.27 -23.19
N TRP A 89 7.90 5.24 -21.89
CA TRP A 89 8.63 4.15 -21.24
C TRP A 89 7.70 3.07 -20.67
N ALA A 90 6.38 3.23 -20.80
CA ALA A 90 5.36 2.41 -20.16
C ALA A 90 5.63 0.89 -20.29
N ASP A 91 5.91 0.41 -21.51
CA ASP A 91 6.08 -1.02 -21.77
C ASP A 91 7.26 -1.66 -21.02
N LYS A 92 8.32 -0.88 -20.77
CA LYS A 92 9.53 -1.34 -20.09
C LYS A 92 9.38 -1.28 -18.57
N VAL A 93 8.71 -0.24 -18.05
CA VAL A 93 8.69 0.05 -16.61
C VAL A 93 7.45 -0.49 -15.89
N ARG A 94 6.36 -0.79 -16.61
CA ARG A 94 5.09 -1.23 -16.02
C ARG A 94 5.24 -2.50 -15.19
N ARG A 95 5.82 -3.55 -15.77
CA ARG A 95 6.02 -4.85 -15.12
C ARG A 95 6.89 -4.77 -13.86
N PRO A 96 8.13 -4.22 -13.91
CA PRO A 96 8.97 -4.17 -12.71
C PRO A 96 8.34 -3.34 -11.60
N LEU A 97 7.65 -2.23 -11.92
CA LEU A 97 6.96 -1.43 -10.92
C LEU A 97 5.79 -2.15 -10.27
N ILE A 98 4.98 -2.89 -11.02
CA ILE A 98 3.89 -3.71 -10.45
C ILE A 98 4.45 -4.80 -9.52
N LEU A 99 5.55 -5.45 -9.91
CA LEU A 99 6.21 -6.44 -9.05
C LEU A 99 6.78 -5.80 -7.78
N LEU A 100 7.34 -4.60 -7.89
CA LEU A 100 7.85 -3.85 -6.74
C LEU A 100 6.73 -3.47 -5.77
N ILE A 101 5.56 -3.05 -6.28
CA ILE A 101 4.35 -2.83 -5.47
C ILE A 101 3.94 -4.13 -4.76
N GLY A 102 3.96 -5.27 -5.47
CA GLY A 102 3.66 -6.58 -4.89
C GLY A 102 4.61 -6.97 -3.77
N LEU A 103 5.91 -6.70 -3.92
CA LEU A 103 6.90 -6.91 -2.85
C LEU A 103 6.65 -6.01 -1.64
N GLY A 104 6.24 -4.75 -1.86
CA GLY A 104 5.86 -3.84 -0.79
C GLY A 104 4.67 -4.36 0.04
N PHE A 105 3.62 -4.82 -0.64
CA PHE A 105 2.47 -5.44 0.04
C PHE A 105 2.81 -6.77 0.70
N LEU A 106 3.69 -7.59 0.10
CA LEU A 106 4.15 -8.83 0.70
C LEU A 106 4.94 -8.57 1.99
N TYR A 107 5.81 -7.56 1.99
CA TYR A 107 6.50 -7.11 3.19
C TYR A 107 5.50 -6.60 4.25
N GLY A 108 4.51 -5.81 3.83
CA GLY A 108 3.42 -5.35 4.71
C GLY A 108 2.63 -6.49 5.34
N ALA A 109 2.33 -7.53 4.55
CA ALA A 109 1.67 -8.74 5.02
C ALA A 109 2.52 -9.48 6.06
N GLY A 110 3.84 -9.57 5.85
CA GLY A 110 4.77 -10.15 6.82
C GLY A 110 4.81 -9.39 8.15
N VAL A 111 4.91 -8.06 8.10
CA VAL A 111 4.90 -7.21 9.30
C VAL A 111 3.54 -7.29 10.03
N ALA A 112 2.44 -7.32 9.29
CA ALA A 112 1.11 -7.44 9.87
C ALA A 112 0.84 -8.83 10.45
N ALA A 113 1.31 -9.89 9.80
CA ALA A 113 1.26 -11.24 10.33
C ALA A 113 2.09 -11.36 11.61
N TYR A 114 3.29 -10.78 11.65
CA TYR A 114 4.11 -10.68 12.87
C TYR A 114 3.35 -9.98 14.00
N HIS A 115 2.68 -8.86 13.70
CA HIS A 115 1.87 -8.17 14.71
C HIS A 115 0.71 -9.03 15.22
N ALA A 116 -0.08 -9.64 14.32
CA ALA A 116 -1.20 -10.49 14.69
C ALA A 116 -0.77 -11.72 15.50
N GLY A 117 0.34 -12.36 15.14
CA GLY A 117 0.87 -13.49 15.91
C GLY A 117 1.43 -13.08 17.28
N ALA A 118 1.91 -11.85 17.44
CA ALA A 118 2.29 -11.32 18.75
C ALA A 118 1.06 -11.09 19.65
N GLU A 119 -0.05 -10.62 19.07
CA GLU A 119 -1.33 -10.51 19.75
C GLU A 119 -1.90 -11.89 20.14
N TRP A 120 -1.76 -12.90 19.28
CA TRP A 120 -2.13 -14.29 19.54
C TRP A 120 -1.14 -15.04 20.44
N LYS A 121 -0.07 -14.39 20.90
CA LYS A 121 0.98 -14.97 21.76
C LYS A 121 1.73 -16.15 21.14
N TRP A 122 1.79 -16.22 19.81
CA TRP A 122 2.65 -17.18 19.11
C TRP A 122 4.13 -16.85 19.28
N TRP A 123 4.45 -15.56 19.41
CA TRP A 123 5.80 -15.06 19.68
C TRP A 123 5.73 -13.75 20.49
N PRO A 124 6.83 -13.35 21.16
CA PRO A 124 6.88 -12.06 21.83
C PRO A 124 6.90 -10.91 20.81
N GLY A 125 6.27 -9.79 21.16
CA GLY A 125 6.47 -8.54 20.45
C GLY A 125 7.90 -8.01 20.59
N PRO A 126 8.26 -6.96 19.83
CA PRO A 126 9.58 -6.36 19.94
C PRO A 126 9.79 -5.77 21.34
N ALA A 127 11.01 -5.88 21.86
CA ALA A 127 11.38 -5.31 23.15
C ALA A 127 11.06 -3.80 23.27
N ALA A 128 11.07 -3.07 22.15
CA ALA A 128 10.67 -1.66 22.08
C ALA A 128 9.20 -1.41 22.43
N CYS A 129 8.32 -2.41 22.33
CA CYS A 129 6.91 -2.33 22.73
C CYS A 129 6.63 -2.88 24.14
N ALA A 130 7.65 -3.42 24.84
CA ALA A 130 7.46 -4.15 26.09
C ALA A 130 7.11 -3.24 27.30
N ALA A 131 7.40 -1.93 27.21
CA ALA A 131 7.16 -0.98 28.29
C ALA A 131 5.67 -0.62 28.51
N GLY A 132 4.80 -0.91 27.54
CA GLY A 132 3.33 -0.97 27.73
C GLY A 132 2.68 0.24 28.42
N GLY A 133 3.08 1.46 28.08
CA GLY A 133 2.49 2.69 28.62
C GLY A 133 1.60 3.41 27.61
N ALA A 134 0.62 4.17 28.09
CA ALA A 134 -0.13 5.11 27.25
C ALA A 134 0.69 6.40 27.11
N ALA A 135 1.00 6.82 25.89
CA ALA A 135 1.70 8.08 25.65
C ALA A 135 0.74 9.26 25.88
N SER A 136 1.12 10.18 26.77
CA SER A 136 0.40 11.41 27.14
C SER A 136 1.02 12.66 26.46
N ALA A 137 0.35 13.81 26.55
CA ALA A 137 0.90 15.07 26.05
C ALA A 137 2.17 15.50 26.82
N ASP A 138 2.24 15.17 28.11
CA ASP A 138 3.42 15.39 28.95
C ASP A 138 4.61 14.54 28.52
N ASP A 139 4.31 13.34 28.01
CA ASP A 139 5.34 12.46 27.46
C ASP A 139 5.98 13.09 26.20
N LEU A 140 5.23 13.83 25.37
CA LEU A 140 5.78 14.56 24.22
C LEU A 140 6.80 15.63 24.64
N VAL A 141 6.51 16.35 25.72
CA VAL A 141 7.41 17.34 26.33
C VAL A 141 8.63 16.64 26.95
N ALA A 142 8.43 15.48 27.57
CA ALA A 142 9.51 14.66 28.10
C ALA A 142 10.42 14.12 26.98
N MET A 143 9.86 13.74 25.83
CA MET A 143 10.60 13.32 24.63
C MET A 143 11.46 14.44 24.05
N LEU A 144 10.93 15.66 23.97
CA LEU A 144 11.70 16.85 23.58
C LEU A 144 12.85 17.15 24.55
N LYS A 145 12.70 16.72 25.81
CA LYS A 145 13.73 16.80 26.86
C LYS A 145 14.63 15.55 26.93
N GLY A 146 14.51 14.61 25.99
CA GLY A 146 15.36 13.42 25.88
C GLY A 146 14.90 12.19 26.68
N VAL A 147 13.69 12.20 27.24
CA VAL A 147 13.12 11.08 28.00
C VAL A 147 12.41 10.10 27.06
N LYS A 148 12.67 8.80 27.22
CA LYS A 148 11.99 7.73 26.46
C LYS A 148 10.57 7.54 26.99
N ILE A 149 9.56 7.83 26.16
CA ILE A 149 8.15 7.57 26.47
C ILE A 149 7.86 6.07 26.33
N ALA A 150 7.00 5.53 27.21
CA ALA A 150 6.45 4.20 27.06
C ALA A 150 5.37 4.20 25.95
N ALA A 151 5.69 3.59 24.80
CA ALA A 151 4.74 3.41 23.71
C ALA A 151 3.66 2.35 24.06
N PRO A 152 2.45 2.44 23.44
CA PRO A 152 1.42 1.43 23.62
C PRO A 152 1.93 0.02 23.28
N SER A 153 1.51 -0.97 24.07
CA SER A 153 1.94 -2.37 23.89
C SER A 153 1.48 -2.92 22.53
N CYS A 154 2.40 -3.53 21.79
CA CYS A 154 2.12 -4.15 20.48
C CYS A 154 1.47 -5.54 20.60
N ASP A 155 1.36 -6.09 21.81
CA ASP A 155 0.91 -7.47 22.03
C ASP A 155 -0.51 -7.55 22.59
N LYS A 156 -1.24 -6.44 22.57
CA LYS A 156 -2.65 -6.38 22.98
C LYS A 156 -3.48 -5.88 21.81
N ALA A 157 -4.37 -6.73 21.33
CA ALA A 157 -5.39 -6.35 20.37
C ALA A 157 -6.35 -5.35 21.02
N VAL A 158 -6.31 -4.10 20.55
CA VAL A 158 -7.18 -3.02 21.04
C VAL A 158 -8.58 -3.11 20.41
N TRP A 159 -8.68 -3.75 19.26
CA TRP A 159 -9.92 -3.97 18.54
C TRP A 159 -9.92 -5.30 17.82
N ILE A 160 -11.05 -6.00 17.88
CA ILE A 160 -11.27 -7.31 17.25
C ILE A 160 -12.59 -7.26 16.50
N PHE A 161 -12.58 -7.75 15.26
CA PHE A 161 -13.75 -7.87 14.40
C PHE A 161 -13.73 -9.20 13.66
N LEU A 162 -14.83 -9.93 13.75
CA LEU A 162 -14.97 -11.28 13.19
C LEU A 162 -13.82 -12.22 13.61
N GLY A 163 -13.32 -12.08 14.84
CA GLY A 163 -12.26 -12.91 15.40
C GLY A 163 -10.83 -12.52 15.02
N LEU A 164 -10.65 -11.52 14.15
CA LEU A 164 -9.34 -10.97 13.80
C LEU A 164 -9.15 -9.58 14.39
N SER A 165 -7.94 -9.29 14.85
CA SER A 165 -7.56 -7.94 15.24
C SER A 165 -7.40 -7.02 14.02
N MET A 166 -7.22 -5.73 14.26
CA MET A 166 -6.82 -4.78 13.21
C MET A 166 -5.55 -5.25 12.48
N ALA A 167 -4.57 -5.77 13.21
CA ALA A 167 -3.36 -6.32 12.64
C ALA A 167 -3.64 -7.55 11.77
N GLY A 168 -4.52 -8.45 12.22
CA GLY A 168 -4.95 -9.63 11.48
C GLY A 168 -5.64 -9.27 10.16
N TRP A 169 -6.58 -8.33 10.19
CA TRP A 169 -7.23 -7.81 8.98
C TRP A 169 -6.23 -7.17 8.03
N ASN A 170 -5.28 -6.40 8.55
CA ASN A 170 -4.24 -5.80 7.72
C ASN A 170 -3.36 -6.86 7.05
N ALA A 171 -3.05 -7.97 7.74
CA ALA A 171 -2.29 -9.07 7.17
C ALA A 171 -3.04 -9.72 5.99
N VAL A 172 -4.34 -9.98 6.15
CA VAL A 172 -5.19 -10.56 5.10
C VAL A 172 -5.29 -9.64 3.88
N ILE A 173 -5.57 -8.34 4.11
CA ILE A 173 -5.69 -7.36 3.03
C ILE A 173 -4.37 -7.19 2.29
N SER A 174 -3.26 -7.01 3.02
CA SER A 174 -1.92 -6.87 2.43
C SER A 174 -1.54 -8.09 1.60
N LEU A 175 -1.85 -9.29 2.07
CA LEU A 175 -1.59 -10.53 1.33
C LEU A 175 -2.43 -10.61 0.06
N GLY A 176 -3.71 -10.26 0.13
CA GLY A 176 -4.59 -10.20 -1.05
C GLY A 176 -4.08 -9.22 -2.10
N LEU A 177 -3.63 -8.03 -1.68
CA LEU A 177 -3.03 -7.01 -2.56
C LEU A 177 -1.70 -7.47 -3.15
N ALA A 178 -0.88 -8.21 -2.39
CA ALA A 178 0.36 -8.79 -2.88
C ALA A 178 0.08 -9.82 -3.99
N ILE A 179 -0.85 -10.76 -3.76
CA ILE A 179 -1.24 -11.78 -4.74
C ILE A 179 -1.79 -11.11 -6.01
N ALA A 180 -2.69 -10.14 -5.86
CA ALA A 180 -3.24 -9.40 -6.99
C ALA A 180 -2.16 -8.62 -7.77
N SER A 181 -1.16 -8.06 -7.08
CA SER A 181 -0.02 -7.40 -7.73
C SER A 181 0.83 -8.36 -8.53
N PHE A 182 1.19 -9.52 -7.94
CA PHE A 182 1.96 -10.52 -8.67
C PHE A 182 1.19 -11.04 -9.86
N PHE A 183 -0.10 -11.34 -9.70
CA PHE A 183 -0.99 -11.75 -10.79
C PHE A 183 -1.06 -10.73 -11.92
N ALA A 184 -1.20 -9.43 -11.61
CA ALA A 184 -1.19 -8.35 -12.58
C ALA A 184 0.19 -8.15 -13.24
N GLY A 185 1.28 -8.45 -12.53
CA GLY A 185 2.65 -8.35 -13.03
C GLY A 185 3.05 -9.49 -13.97
N VAL A 186 2.55 -10.71 -13.74
CA VAL A 186 2.80 -11.87 -14.62
C VAL A 186 1.89 -11.90 -15.85
N ARG A 187 0.67 -11.35 -15.76
CA ARG A 187 -0.17 -11.19 -16.95
C ARG A 187 0.40 -10.14 -17.89
N LYS A 188 0.44 -10.45 -19.19
CA LYS A 188 0.71 -9.45 -20.23
C LYS A 188 -0.52 -8.54 -20.29
N ALA A 189 -0.34 -7.23 -20.12
CA ALA A 189 -1.41 -6.27 -20.41
C ALA A 189 -1.82 -6.46 -21.87
N ALA A 190 -3.14 -6.49 -22.13
CA ALA A 190 -3.71 -6.85 -23.43
C ALA A 190 -3.81 -5.65 -24.37
#